data_AF-A0A7S2KC70-F1
#
_entry.id   AF-A0A7S2KC70-F1
#
_cell.length_a   1.000
_cell.length_b   1.000
_cell.length_c   1.000
_cell.angle_alpha   90.00
_cell.angle_beta   90.00
_cell.angle_gamma   90.00
#
_symmetry.space_group_name_H-M   'P 1'
#
loop_
_entity.id
_entity.type
_entity.pdbx_description
1 polymer ?
#
loop_
_entity_poly.entity_id
_entity_poly.type
_entity_poly.pdbx_seq_one_letter_code
_entity_poly.pdbx_strand_id
1 'polypeptide(L)'
;MVEQIKGIQRTGVDAKLAWWHHCDTLLGGVRDPNCHDEHVLRAFLKQYNSGALARPAGGYKGGWRAPRQPRDLVRLIKEGQRRSKSWREAWQKYCAAHASGSCDPARVSDAILVGFLDFAGQAASGELGTQAEQDGGEGGEQADLVLKVKEVQRSGREAMTAWWTYCDESLAGVRDPNRHDAAALSTFLASRGVS
;
A
#
# COMPACT_ATOMS: atom_id res chain seq x y z
N MET A 1 -19.07 -25.48 -24.93
CA MET A 1 -18.60 -24.11 -25.33
C MET A 1 -17.08 -24.00 -25.21
N VAL A 2 -16.45 -24.49 -24.14
CA VAL A 2 -14.98 -24.60 -24.00
C VAL A 2 -14.31 -25.25 -25.23
N GLU A 3 -14.78 -26.43 -25.66
CA GLU A 3 -14.19 -27.13 -26.81
C GLU A 3 -14.40 -26.39 -28.14
N GLN A 4 -15.46 -25.60 -28.28
CA GLN A 4 -15.66 -24.75 -29.46
C GLN A 4 -14.64 -23.62 -29.50
N ILE A 5 -14.34 -22.99 -28.35
CA ILE A 5 -13.29 -21.96 -28.27
C ILE A 5 -11.91 -22.57 -28.47
N LYS A 6 -11.62 -23.75 -27.92
CA LYS A 6 -10.38 -24.47 -28.22
C LYS A 6 -10.29 -24.83 -29.72
N GLY A 7 -11.41 -25.16 -30.35
CA GLY A 7 -11.52 -25.32 -31.80
C GLY A 7 -11.15 -24.03 -32.56
N ILE A 8 -11.71 -22.89 -32.17
CA ILE A 8 -11.44 -21.54 -32.70
C ILE A 8 -9.96 -21.17 -32.54
N GLN A 9 -9.36 -21.48 -31.38
CA GLN A 9 -7.94 -21.26 -31.11
C GLN A 9 -7.02 -22.09 -32.03
N ARG A 10 -7.52 -23.21 -32.58
CA ARG A 10 -6.77 -24.11 -33.47
C ARG A 10 -7.05 -23.84 -34.96
N THR A 11 -8.11 -23.13 -35.30
CA THR A 11 -8.53 -22.94 -36.71
C THR A 11 -7.68 -21.91 -37.45
N GLY A 12 -7.11 -20.94 -36.74
CA GLY A 12 -6.26 -19.93 -37.37
C GLY A 12 -5.73 -18.90 -36.38
N VAL A 13 -4.66 -18.22 -36.78
CA VAL A 13 -4.01 -17.19 -35.96
C VAL A 13 -4.99 -16.05 -35.65
N ASP A 14 -5.78 -15.60 -36.64
CA ASP A 14 -6.74 -14.52 -36.45
C ASP A 14 -7.87 -14.90 -35.46
N ALA A 15 -8.34 -16.14 -35.54
CA ALA A 15 -9.38 -16.68 -34.67
C ALA A 15 -8.90 -16.80 -33.21
N LYS A 16 -7.65 -17.27 -33.03
CA LYS A 16 -6.98 -17.31 -31.73
C LYS A 16 -6.76 -15.91 -31.16
N LEU A 17 -6.37 -14.94 -31.99
CA LEU A 17 -6.17 -13.55 -31.58
C LEU A 17 -7.48 -12.88 -31.17
N ALA A 18 -8.60 -13.18 -31.84
CA ALA A 18 -9.91 -12.67 -31.45
C ALA A 18 -10.31 -13.12 -30.03
N TRP A 19 -10.06 -14.40 -29.69
CA TRP A 19 -10.27 -14.90 -28.33
C TRP A 19 -9.35 -14.23 -27.32
N TRP A 20 -8.05 -14.10 -27.65
CA TRP A 20 -7.10 -13.42 -26.77
C TRP A 20 -7.49 -11.97 -26.51
N HIS A 21 -7.95 -11.24 -27.53
CA HIS A 21 -8.42 -9.87 -27.39
C HIS A 21 -9.64 -9.78 -26.47
N HIS A 22 -10.60 -10.69 -26.63
CA HIS A 22 -11.78 -10.74 -25.77
C HIS A 22 -11.40 -11.00 -24.31
N CYS A 23 -10.49 -11.95 -24.06
CA CYS A 23 -9.97 -12.22 -22.71
C CYS A 23 -9.20 -11.05 -22.12
N ASP A 24 -8.36 -10.41 -22.92
CA ASP A 24 -7.51 -9.30 -22.46
C ASP A 24 -8.33 -8.04 -22.17
N THR A 25 -9.46 -7.84 -22.85
CA THR A 25 -10.32 -6.63 -22.71
C THR A 25 -11.37 -6.80 -21.61
N LEU A 26 -11.98 -7.98 -21.51
CA LEU A 26 -13.16 -8.19 -20.67
C LEU A 26 -12.92 -9.15 -19.49
N LEU A 27 -11.85 -9.95 -19.51
CA LEU A 27 -11.65 -11.08 -18.59
C LEU A 27 -10.29 -11.03 -17.86
N GLY A 28 -9.69 -9.85 -17.73
CA GLY A 28 -8.44 -9.66 -16.98
C GLY A 28 -7.22 -10.39 -17.57
N GLY A 29 -7.28 -10.80 -18.84
CA GLY A 29 -6.16 -11.46 -19.53
C GLY A 29 -5.98 -12.95 -19.21
N VAL A 30 -6.94 -13.59 -18.54
CA VAL A 30 -6.95 -15.06 -18.38
C VAL A 30 -7.42 -15.67 -19.71
N ARG A 31 -6.54 -16.42 -20.38
CA ARG A 31 -6.78 -16.89 -21.78
C ARG A 31 -7.20 -18.36 -21.89
N ASP A 32 -7.22 -19.09 -20.77
CA ASP A 32 -7.68 -20.47 -20.71
C ASP A 32 -9.21 -20.52 -20.72
N PRO A 33 -9.86 -21.12 -21.72
CA PRO A 33 -11.31 -21.25 -21.77
C PRO A 33 -11.91 -22.06 -20.60
N ASN A 34 -11.14 -22.94 -19.94
CA ASN A 34 -11.62 -23.68 -18.77
C ASN A 34 -11.74 -22.82 -17.51
N CYS A 35 -11.09 -21.65 -17.48
CA CYS A 35 -11.13 -20.73 -16.35
C CYS A 35 -12.33 -19.76 -16.39
N HIS A 36 -13.18 -19.84 -17.43
CA HIS A 36 -14.29 -18.92 -17.64
C HIS A 36 -15.63 -19.65 -17.54
N ASP A 37 -16.64 -18.92 -17.08
CA ASP A 37 -18.00 -19.43 -16.96
C ASP A 37 -18.72 -19.55 -18.31
N GLU A 38 -19.84 -20.28 -18.33
CA GLU A 38 -20.59 -20.51 -19.57
C GLU A 38 -21.13 -19.21 -20.18
N HIS A 39 -21.44 -18.21 -19.34
CA HIS A 39 -21.98 -16.92 -19.79
C HIS A 39 -20.94 -16.16 -20.64
N VAL A 40 -19.70 -16.10 -20.17
CA VAL A 40 -18.57 -15.49 -20.87
C VAL A 40 -18.27 -16.22 -22.18
N LEU A 41 -18.19 -17.55 -22.15
CA LEU A 41 -17.91 -18.35 -23.35
C LEU A 41 -18.99 -18.17 -24.41
N ARG A 42 -20.27 -18.09 -23.99
CA ARG A 42 -21.41 -17.84 -24.87
C ARG A 42 -21.40 -16.43 -25.45
N ALA A 43 -21.04 -15.42 -24.67
CA ALA A 43 -20.94 -14.04 -25.13
C ALA A 43 -19.89 -13.87 -26.23
N PHE A 44 -18.71 -14.48 -26.04
CA PHE A 44 -17.67 -14.50 -27.07
C PHE A 44 -18.14 -15.20 -28.34
N LEU A 45 -18.67 -16.42 -28.24
CA LEU A 45 -19.13 -17.19 -29.39
C LEU A 45 -20.21 -16.45 -30.18
N LYS A 46 -21.12 -15.76 -29.48
CA LYS A 46 -22.15 -14.92 -30.11
C LYS A 46 -21.53 -13.77 -30.92
N GLN A 47 -20.57 -13.04 -30.33
CA GLN A 47 -19.89 -11.92 -31.00
C GLN A 47 -18.96 -12.37 -32.14
N TYR A 48 -18.33 -13.54 -32.00
CA TYR A 48 -17.47 -14.13 -33.01
C TYR A 48 -18.26 -14.62 -34.22
N ASN A 49 -19.36 -15.34 -33.98
CA ASN A 49 -20.23 -15.85 -35.04
C ASN A 49 -21.03 -14.75 -35.74
N SER A 50 -21.33 -13.64 -35.05
CA SER A 50 -21.99 -12.49 -35.66
C SER A 50 -21.04 -11.61 -36.48
N GLY A 51 -19.74 -11.94 -36.53
CA GLY A 51 -18.73 -11.14 -37.23
C GLY A 51 -18.44 -9.77 -36.60
N ALA A 52 -18.93 -9.51 -35.38
CA ALA A 52 -18.78 -8.24 -34.69
C ALA A 52 -17.35 -8.06 -34.11
N LEU A 53 -16.66 -9.17 -33.84
CA LEU A 53 -15.23 -9.16 -33.56
C LEU A 53 -14.49 -8.98 -34.88
N ALA A 54 -14.02 -7.75 -35.14
CA ALA A 54 -13.32 -7.38 -36.36
C ALA A 54 -12.20 -8.38 -36.67
N ARG A 55 -12.38 -9.17 -37.74
CA ARG A 55 -11.31 -10.00 -38.29
C ARG A 55 -10.31 -9.02 -38.92
N PRO A 56 -9.07 -8.90 -38.42
CA PRO A 56 -8.17 -7.89 -38.94
C PRO A 56 -7.85 -8.24 -40.39
N ALA A 57 -8.29 -7.39 -41.32
CA ALA A 57 -8.02 -7.55 -42.74
C ALA A 57 -6.54 -7.20 -42.98
N GLY A 58 -5.67 -8.21 -42.95
CA GLY A 58 -4.27 -8.05 -43.34
C GLY A 58 -3.40 -9.17 -42.78
N GLY A 59 -2.96 -10.09 -43.62
CA GLY A 59 -2.00 -11.12 -43.23
C GLY A 59 -0.71 -10.52 -42.67
N TYR A 60 -0.42 -10.80 -41.40
CA TYR A 60 0.74 -10.22 -40.71
C TYR A 60 1.97 -11.12 -40.86
N LYS A 61 2.82 -10.84 -41.86
CA LYS A 61 4.23 -11.23 -41.82
C LYS A 61 4.98 -10.22 -40.93
N GLY A 62 5.21 -10.59 -39.68
CA GLY A 62 5.83 -9.73 -38.67
C GLY A 62 4.83 -9.42 -37.57
N GLY A 63 4.98 -10.10 -36.43
CA GLY A 63 4.01 -10.13 -35.34
C GLY A 63 3.46 -8.75 -34.98
N TRP A 64 2.20 -8.54 -35.34
CA TRP A 64 1.43 -7.38 -34.91
C TRP A 64 1.23 -7.49 -33.40
N ARG A 65 1.93 -6.64 -32.65
CA ARG A 65 1.59 -6.36 -31.26
C ARG A 65 0.43 -5.39 -31.29
N ALA A 66 -0.75 -5.88 -30.87
CA ALA A 66 -1.88 -5.01 -30.56
C ALA A 66 -1.40 -3.84 -29.68
N PRO A 67 -2.05 -2.66 -29.75
CA PRO A 67 -1.89 -1.65 -28.72
C PRO A 67 -2.37 -2.30 -27.43
N ARG A 68 -1.42 -2.84 -26.64
CA ARG A 68 -1.65 -3.17 -25.25
C ARG A 68 -2.20 -1.88 -24.66
N GLN A 69 -3.41 -1.92 -24.11
CA GLN A 69 -3.75 -0.99 -23.03
C GLN A 69 -2.51 -0.95 -22.15
N PRO A 70 -1.89 0.22 -21.97
CA PRO A 70 -0.69 0.27 -21.17
C PRO A 70 -1.12 -0.24 -19.81
N ARG A 71 -0.56 -1.37 -19.39
CA ARG A 71 -0.78 -1.86 -18.04
C ARG A 71 -0.27 -0.74 -17.13
N ASP A 72 -1.16 0.13 -16.65
CA ASP A 72 -0.76 1.33 -15.92
C ASP A 72 -0.02 0.96 -14.64
N LEU A 73 -0.35 -0.19 -14.06
CA LEU A 73 0.42 -0.84 -13.01
C LEU A 73 1.84 -1.20 -13.45
N VAL A 74 2.04 -1.78 -14.64
CA VAL A 74 3.38 -2.06 -15.19
C VAL A 74 4.14 -0.77 -15.44
N ARG A 75 3.47 0.28 -15.94
CA ARG A 75 4.10 1.60 -16.12
C ARG A 75 4.53 2.20 -14.78
N LEU A 76 3.66 2.13 -13.78
CA LEU A 76 3.93 2.58 -12.41
C LEU A 76 5.14 1.86 -11.83
N ILE A 77 5.14 0.52 -11.83
CA ILE A 77 6.27 -0.26 -11.32
C ILE A 77 7.55 0.04 -12.10
N LYS A 78 7.48 0.13 -13.43
CA LYS A 78 8.66 0.48 -14.27
C LYS A 78 9.16 1.90 -14.01
N GLU A 79 8.27 2.85 -13.73
CA GLU A 79 8.68 4.20 -13.39
C GLU A 79 9.32 4.26 -12.01
N GLY A 80 8.75 3.57 -11.02
CA GLY A 80 9.38 3.38 -9.71
C GLY A 80 10.76 2.71 -9.82
N GLN A 81 10.88 1.67 -10.66
CA GLN A 81 12.17 1.03 -10.97
C GLN A 81 13.17 1.98 -11.61
N ARG A 82 12.77 2.99 -12.39
CA ARG A 82 13.69 3.97 -12.99
C ARG A 82 14.10 5.06 -12.02
N ARG A 83 13.14 5.59 -11.26
CA ARG A 83 13.31 6.80 -10.45
C ARG A 83 13.85 6.52 -9.06
N SER A 84 13.56 5.35 -8.47
CA SER A 84 13.92 5.04 -7.09
C SER A 84 14.74 3.75 -6.99
N LYS A 85 15.92 3.86 -6.37
CA LYS A 85 16.80 2.72 -6.10
C LYS A 85 16.20 1.80 -5.05
N SER A 86 15.67 2.35 -3.95
CA SER A 86 15.01 1.59 -2.88
C SER A 86 13.77 0.85 -3.39
N TRP A 87 12.97 1.48 -4.26
CA TRP A 87 11.84 0.83 -4.92
C TRP A 87 12.28 -0.35 -5.80
N ARG A 88 13.34 -0.17 -6.58
CA ARG A 88 13.89 -1.23 -7.44
C ARG A 88 14.37 -2.43 -6.62
N GLU A 89 15.10 -2.18 -5.54
CA GLU A 89 15.59 -3.21 -4.62
C GLU A 89 14.44 -3.92 -3.90
N ALA A 90 13.45 -3.18 -3.40
CA ALA A 90 12.25 -3.73 -2.78
C ALA A 90 11.47 -4.61 -3.76
N TRP A 91 11.29 -4.16 -5.00
CA TRP A 91 10.65 -4.94 -6.05
C TRP A 91 11.40 -6.24 -6.36
N GLN A 92 12.74 -6.19 -6.48
CA GLN A 92 13.54 -7.40 -6.71
C GLN A 92 13.39 -8.42 -5.58
N LYS A 93 13.44 -7.96 -4.32
CA LYS A 93 13.19 -8.80 -3.14
C LYS A 93 11.79 -9.40 -3.15
N TYR A 94 10.78 -8.58 -3.47
CA TYR A 94 9.39 -9.02 -3.57
C TYR A 94 9.20 -10.09 -4.67
N CYS A 95 9.81 -9.89 -5.84
CA CYS A 95 9.79 -10.85 -6.95
C CYS A 95 10.48 -12.18 -6.61
N ALA A 96 11.55 -12.15 -5.81
CA ALA A 96 12.23 -13.36 -5.36
C ALA A 96 11.31 -14.23 -4.48
N ALA A 97 10.45 -13.60 -3.68
CA ALA A 97 9.50 -14.30 -2.81
C ALA A 97 8.19 -14.71 -3.51
N HIS A 98 7.67 -13.88 -4.42
CA HIS A 98 6.29 -14.04 -4.92
C HIS A 98 6.15 -14.26 -6.44
N ALA A 99 7.21 -14.02 -7.24
CA ALA A 99 7.14 -14.05 -8.70
C ALA A 99 8.14 -15.03 -9.36
N SER A 100 8.62 -16.02 -8.62
CA SER A 100 9.60 -17.02 -9.08
C SER A 100 10.84 -16.39 -9.73
N GLY A 101 11.27 -15.22 -9.23
CA GLY A 101 12.45 -14.50 -9.74
C GLY A 101 12.21 -13.67 -11.01
N SER A 102 10.99 -13.59 -11.54
CA SER A 102 10.70 -12.71 -12.68
C SER A 102 10.61 -11.25 -12.25
N CYS A 103 11.66 -10.46 -12.52
CA CYS A 103 11.72 -9.04 -12.17
C CYS A 103 11.11 -8.11 -13.23
N ASP A 104 10.57 -8.64 -14.34
CA ASP A 104 9.88 -7.85 -15.36
C ASP A 104 8.39 -7.72 -15.02
N PRO A 105 7.89 -6.52 -14.68
CA PRO A 105 6.48 -6.32 -14.33
C PRO A 105 5.52 -6.69 -15.49
N ALA A 106 5.99 -6.68 -16.75
CA ALA A 106 5.18 -7.07 -17.90
C ALA A 106 4.92 -8.59 -18.00
N ARG A 107 5.67 -9.39 -17.23
CA ARG A 107 5.60 -10.86 -17.21
C ARG A 107 4.87 -11.43 -16.00
N VAL A 108 4.57 -10.60 -15.00
CA VAL A 108 3.81 -10.99 -13.82
C VAL A 108 2.34 -10.62 -13.96
N SER A 109 1.49 -11.22 -13.11
CA SER A 109 0.05 -10.93 -13.06
C SER A 109 -0.22 -9.63 -12.31
N ASP A 110 -1.37 -9.02 -12.57
CA ASP A 110 -1.78 -7.79 -11.91
C ASP A 110 -1.96 -7.99 -10.40
N ALA A 111 -2.32 -9.20 -9.95
CA ALA A 111 -2.36 -9.55 -8.52
C ALA A 111 -1.00 -9.39 -7.82
N ILE A 112 0.10 -9.75 -8.48
CA ILE A 112 1.47 -9.56 -7.95
C ILE A 112 1.87 -8.08 -7.98
N LEU A 113 1.42 -7.33 -8.98
CA LEU A 113 1.68 -5.88 -9.07
C LEU A 113 0.97 -5.12 -7.95
N VAL A 114 -0.32 -5.40 -7.74
CA VAL A 114 -1.11 -4.81 -6.64
C VAL A 114 -0.58 -5.27 -5.29
N GLY A 115 -0.27 -6.55 -5.13
CA GLY A 115 0.29 -7.07 -3.88
C GLY A 115 1.61 -6.41 -3.47
N PHE A 116 2.44 -6.00 -4.43
CA PHE A 116 3.63 -5.22 -4.13
C PHE A 116 3.32 -3.77 -3.71
N LEU A 117 2.33 -3.13 -4.33
CA LEU A 117 1.90 -1.79 -3.91
C LEU A 117 1.38 -1.82 -2.47
N ASP A 118 0.60 -2.84 -2.11
CA ASP A 118 0.11 -3.03 -0.75
C ASP A 118 1.27 -3.30 0.23
N PHE A 119 2.22 -4.16 -0.13
CA PHE A 119 3.43 -4.41 0.66
C PHE A 119 4.24 -3.13 0.89
N ALA A 120 4.45 -2.34 -0.17
CA ALA A 120 5.16 -1.07 -0.07
C ALA A 120 4.41 -0.05 0.79
N GLY A 121 3.07 0.02 0.67
CA GLY A 121 2.21 0.87 1.48
C GLY A 121 2.23 0.48 2.96
N GLN A 122 2.19 -0.82 3.27
CA GLN A 122 2.30 -1.32 4.64
C GLN A 122 3.68 -1.06 5.25
N ALA A 123 4.76 -1.28 4.50
CA ALA A 123 6.11 -0.96 4.96
C ALA A 123 6.27 0.53 5.27
N ALA A 124 5.82 1.40 4.35
CA ALA A 124 5.86 2.84 4.57
C ALA A 124 4.98 3.28 5.75
N SER A 125 3.80 2.70 5.90
CA SER A 125 2.89 2.99 7.02
C SER A 125 3.46 2.53 8.37
N GLY A 126 4.16 1.39 8.39
CA GLY A 126 4.85 0.90 9.58
C GLY A 126 5.98 1.83 10.01
N GLU A 127 6.83 2.27 9.08
CA GLU A 127 7.93 3.19 9.38
C GLU A 127 7.43 4.60 9.77
N LEU A 128 6.44 5.14 9.07
CA LEU A 128 5.81 6.43 9.43
C LEU A 128 5.07 6.35 10.77
N GLY A 129 4.43 5.22 11.08
CA GLY A 129 3.81 4.97 12.39
C GLY A 129 4.84 4.98 13.52
N THR A 130 6.01 4.37 13.31
CA THR A 130 7.10 4.38 14.30
C THR A 130 7.79 5.75 14.43
N GLN A 131 7.85 6.55 13.36
CA GLN A 131 8.38 7.92 13.42
C GLN A 131 7.44 8.88 14.16
N ALA A 132 6.12 8.66 14.08
CA ALA A 132 5.15 9.43 14.85
C ALA A 132 5.23 9.12 16.37
N GLU A 133 5.65 7.91 16.75
CA GLU A 133 5.89 7.55 18.15
C GLU A 133 7.25 8.06 18.68
N GLN A 134 8.25 8.25 17.82
CA GLN A 134 9.57 8.75 18.24
C GLN A 134 9.66 10.27 18.38
N ASP A 135 8.88 11.05 17.62
CA ASP A 135 8.83 12.52 17.74
C ASP A 135 7.74 13.01 18.72
N GLY A 136 6.90 12.09 19.23
CA GLY A 136 5.87 12.37 20.24
C GLY A 136 6.26 12.04 21.68
N GLY A 137 7.43 11.42 21.91
CA GLY A 137 7.82 10.85 23.20
C GLY A 137 8.08 11.88 24.30
N GLU A 138 8.77 12.98 24.01
CA GLU A 138 9.07 14.00 25.03
C GLU A 138 7.89 14.95 25.28
N GLY A 139 7.13 15.29 24.23
CA GLY A 139 5.97 16.18 24.34
C GLY A 139 4.76 15.54 25.00
N GLY A 140 4.52 14.24 24.75
CA GLY A 140 3.42 13.48 25.37
C GLY A 140 3.65 13.24 26.86
N GLU A 141 4.85 12.80 27.24
CA GLU A 141 5.19 12.57 28.65
C GLU A 141 5.16 13.88 29.43
N GLN A 142 5.75 14.96 28.90
CA GLN A 142 5.66 16.27 29.54
C GLN A 142 4.20 16.75 29.65
N ALA A 143 3.37 16.58 28.62
CA ALA A 143 1.96 16.97 28.66
C ALA A 143 1.16 16.19 29.72
N ASP A 144 1.39 14.88 29.84
CA ASP A 144 0.76 14.04 30.86
C ASP A 144 1.21 14.44 32.28
N LEU A 145 2.51 14.71 32.46
CA LEU A 145 3.05 15.20 33.72
C LEU A 145 2.51 16.59 34.07
N VAL A 146 2.37 17.49 33.10
CA VAL A 146 1.73 18.81 33.28
C VAL A 146 0.29 18.65 33.76
N LEU A 147 -0.47 17.71 33.19
CA LEU A 147 -1.85 17.45 33.61
C LEU A 147 -1.88 16.91 35.05
N LYS A 148 -1.00 15.97 35.42
CA LYS A 148 -0.87 15.47 36.80
C LYS A 148 -0.52 16.61 37.78
N VAL A 149 0.39 17.50 37.43
CA VAL A 149 0.74 18.65 38.29
C VAL A 149 -0.41 19.66 38.37
N LYS A 150 -1.14 19.92 37.28
CA LYS A 150 -2.35 20.74 37.32
C LYS A 150 -3.43 20.11 38.22
N GLU A 151 -3.56 18.79 38.24
CA GLU A 151 -4.46 18.10 39.17
C GLU A 151 -4.00 18.27 40.62
N VAL A 152 -2.69 18.19 40.90
CA VAL A 152 -2.11 18.51 42.22
C VAL A 152 -2.40 19.95 42.64
N GLN A 153 -2.39 20.90 41.70
CA GLN A 153 -2.79 22.29 41.98
C GLN A 153 -4.29 22.41 42.30
N ARG A 154 -5.14 21.51 41.78
CA ARG A 154 -6.60 21.53 41.98
C ARG A 154 -7.07 20.70 43.17
N SER A 155 -6.30 19.70 43.60
CA SER A 155 -6.71 18.72 44.63
C SER A 155 -6.75 19.29 46.05
N GLY A 156 -6.07 20.40 46.32
CA GLY A 156 -6.18 21.09 47.61
C GLY A 156 -5.10 22.12 47.86
N ARG A 157 -5.33 22.99 48.86
CA ARG A 157 -4.41 24.09 49.19
C ARG A 157 -3.04 23.61 49.66
N GLU A 158 -2.99 22.53 50.44
CA GLU A 158 -1.73 21.91 50.88
C GLU A 158 -0.93 21.36 49.69
N ALA A 159 -1.62 20.71 48.75
CA ALA A 159 -1.03 20.16 47.55
C ALA A 159 -0.48 21.26 46.62
N MET A 160 -1.22 22.36 46.48
CA MET A 160 -0.80 23.54 45.75
C MET A 160 0.41 24.24 46.40
N THR A 161 0.40 24.40 47.73
CA THR A 161 1.52 25.02 48.46
C THR A 161 2.80 24.20 48.30
N ALA A 162 2.72 22.87 48.35
CA ALA A 162 3.89 22.02 48.11
C ALA A 162 4.47 22.18 46.69
N TRP A 163 3.63 22.35 45.66
CA TRP A 163 4.11 22.69 44.31
C TRP A 163 4.80 24.05 44.28
N TRP A 164 4.21 25.06 44.92
CA TRP A 164 4.81 26.41 44.98
C TRP A 164 6.15 26.42 45.70
N THR A 165 6.27 25.75 46.84
CA THR A 165 7.54 25.62 47.57
C THR A 165 8.59 24.93 46.70
N TYR A 166 8.22 23.83 46.01
CA TYR A 166 9.13 23.15 45.10
C TYR A 166 9.59 24.06 43.94
N CYS A 167 8.67 24.84 43.35
CA CYS A 167 9.03 25.81 42.32
C CYS A 167 9.96 26.91 42.83
N ASP A 168 9.68 27.44 44.02
CA ASP A 168 10.45 28.53 44.62
C ASP A 168 11.87 28.05 45.02
N GLU A 169 12.02 26.79 45.45
CA GLU A 169 13.32 26.21 45.84
C GLU A 169 14.13 25.67 44.65
N SER A 170 13.48 24.98 43.70
CA SER A 170 14.17 24.19 42.66
C SER A 170 13.99 24.71 41.23
N LEU A 171 12.98 25.55 40.96
CA LEU A 171 12.60 25.96 39.60
C LEU A 171 12.51 27.49 39.42
N ALA A 172 13.36 28.22 40.15
CA ALA A 172 13.50 29.67 40.08
C ALA A 172 12.18 30.46 40.30
N GLY A 173 11.24 29.90 41.04
CA GLY A 173 9.94 30.52 41.34
C GLY A 173 8.93 30.50 40.18
N VAL A 174 9.20 29.79 39.09
CA VAL A 174 8.25 29.67 37.99
C VAL A 174 7.20 28.61 38.36
N ARG A 175 5.94 29.03 38.55
CA ARG A 175 4.88 28.15 39.06
C ARG A 175 3.98 27.53 37.99
N ASP A 176 4.23 27.83 36.72
CA ASP A 176 3.50 27.28 35.57
C ASP A 176 4.10 25.92 35.17
N PRO A 177 3.35 24.81 35.28
CA PRO A 177 3.84 23.48 34.90
C PRO A 177 4.28 23.37 33.44
N ASN A 178 3.68 24.14 32.52
CA ASN A 178 4.04 24.10 31.09
C ASN A 178 5.42 24.73 30.81
N ARG A 179 6.02 25.38 31.81
CA ARG A 179 7.32 26.05 31.70
C ARG A 179 8.46 25.17 32.19
N HIS A 180 8.16 23.95 32.66
CA HIS A 180 9.12 23.00 33.19
C HIS A 180 9.23 21.78 32.30
N ASP A 181 10.42 21.17 32.28
CA ASP A 181 10.68 19.94 31.54
C ASP A 181 10.05 18.71 32.23
N ALA A 182 9.96 17.60 31.49
CA ALA A 182 9.40 16.35 32.02
C ALA A 182 10.18 15.84 33.26
N ALA A 183 11.50 16.06 33.30
CA ALA A 183 12.35 15.62 34.41
C ALA A 183 11.99 16.32 35.74
N ALA A 184 11.81 17.65 35.72
CA ALA A 184 11.39 18.41 36.90
C ALA A 184 9.98 18.03 37.37
N LEU A 185 9.04 17.89 36.42
CA LEU A 185 7.65 17.52 36.74
C LEU A 185 7.56 16.09 37.32
N SER A 186 8.32 15.15 36.75
CA SER A 186 8.40 13.77 37.24
C SER A 186 9.02 13.69 38.63
N THR A 187 10.10 14.44 38.88
CA THR A 187 10.77 14.50 40.20
C THR A 187 9.82 15.00 41.30
N PHE A 188 9.02 16.03 40.99
CA PHE A 188 8.01 16.53 41.93
C PHE A 188 6.89 15.50 42.20
N LEU A 189 6.39 14.82 41.17
CA LEU A 189 5.34 13.81 41.35
C LEU A 189 5.86 12.58 42.11
N ALA A 190 7.11 12.18 41.87
CA ALA A 190 7.80 11.12 42.59
C ALA A 190 8.02 11.46 44.07
N SER A 191 8.40 12.70 44.40
CA SER A 191 8.58 13.13 45.80
C SER A 191 7.28 13.11 46.62
N ARG A 192 6.13 13.09 45.94
CA ARG A 192 4.79 13.00 46.55
C ARG A 192 4.20 11.59 46.58
N GLY A 193 4.88 10.59 46.03
CA GLY A 193 4.42 9.20 46.02
C GLY A 193 3.26 8.94 45.06
N VAL A 194 3.06 9.77 44.03
CA VAL A 194 2.05 9.55 42.99
C VAL A 194 2.73 8.89 41.79
N SER A 195 2.76 7.54 41.76
CA SER A 195 3.09 6.76 40.55
C SER A 195 1.94 6.80 39.57
#